data_AF-A0AAN6RXY8-F1
#
_entry.id   AF-A0AAN6RXY8-F1
#
_cell.length_a   1.000
_cell.length_b   1.000
_cell.length_c   1.000
_cell.angle_alpha   90.00
_cell.angle_beta   90.00
_cell.angle_gamma   90.00
#
_symmetry.space_group_name_H-M   'P 1'
#
loop_
_entity.id
_entity.type
_entity.pdbx_description
1 polymer ?
#
loop_
_entity_poly.entity_id
_entity_poly.type
_entity_poly.pdbx_seq_one_letter_code
_entity_poly.pdbx_strand_id
1 'polypeptide(L)'
;MSDIKALITKLYAAFLGQFTGVVVVTPYAGCLSEFVRDFKADIVMVDEACRMDKADILMIVRHHDPGLFMVVGDPRQPGPFVHENHGNIVTNPFKEIMERSPLERALSYGVVVKAQLAWNHRGKGSLACLASELFYRHSMLCAEGKDAWPPEMLAWHEWLKRHCPSLIDGSQHILVELQGAAVEKLGTSSFNMAHVQHVCALVVLVVAAITEGNLRGLDGKQKSILVATFYKAQQARYMEAFDNMVSAKTLTREQRRLVNVRTVEGAQGFAADLVIVDFVNSTSPGFTVPKLQKTRPPT
;
A
#
# COMPACT_ATOMS: atom_id res chain seq x y z
N MET A 1 -27.73 -26.98 7.90
CA MET A 1 -26.74 -26.00 7.38
C MET A 1 -26.83 -25.81 5.86
N SER A 2 -27.09 -26.85 5.05
CA SER A 2 -27.26 -26.69 3.58
C SER A 2 -28.46 -25.82 3.17
N ASP A 3 -29.60 -25.94 3.87
CA ASP A 3 -30.81 -25.15 3.55
C ASP A 3 -30.63 -23.66 3.77
N ILE A 4 -29.94 -23.26 4.85
CA ILE A 4 -29.65 -21.85 5.12
C ILE A 4 -28.76 -21.27 4.03
N LYS A 5 -27.72 -22.02 3.59
CA LYS A 5 -26.83 -21.57 2.51
C LYS A 5 -27.62 -21.39 1.20
N ALA A 6 -28.51 -22.32 0.87
CA ALA A 6 -29.34 -22.22 -0.33
C ALA A 6 -30.31 -21.02 -0.26
N LEU A 7 -30.91 -20.75 0.91
CA LEU A 7 -31.76 -19.59 1.12
C LEU A 7 -30.99 -18.27 1.01
N ILE A 8 -29.78 -18.20 1.57
CA ILE A 8 -28.90 -17.02 1.45
C ILE A 8 -28.52 -16.79 -0.02
N THR A 9 -28.16 -17.84 -0.76
CA THR A 9 -27.85 -17.72 -2.20
C THR A 9 -29.06 -17.22 -3.00
N LYS A 10 -30.26 -17.72 -2.72
CA LYS A 10 -31.49 -17.22 -3.37
C LYS A 10 -31.78 -15.76 -3.03
N LEU A 11 -31.64 -15.38 -1.76
CA LEU A 11 -31.83 -14.00 -1.32
C LEU A 11 -30.83 -13.06 -1.99
N TYR A 12 -29.56 -13.47 -2.08
CA TYR A 12 -28.50 -12.69 -2.74
C TYR A 12 -28.77 -12.53 -4.24
N ALA A 13 -29.17 -13.60 -4.94
CA ALA A 13 -29.54 -13.54 -6.35
C ALA A 13 -30.74 -12.60 -6.58
N ALA A 14 -31.77 -12.70 -5.74
CA ALA A 14 -32.95 -11.83 -5.83
C ALA A 14 -32.59 -10.35 -5.56
N PHE A 15 -31.70 -10.09 -4.61
CA PHE A 15 -31.18 -8.75 -4.34
C PHE A 15 -30.44 -8.21 -5.57
N LEU A 16 -29.46 -8.96 -6.10
CA LEU A 16 -28.66 -8.51 -7.25
C LEU A 16 -29.52 -8.23 -8.48
N GLY A 17 -30.49 -9.09 -8.80
CA GLY A 17 -31.37 -8.90 -9.96
C GLY A 17 -32.30 -7.68 -9.88
N GLN A 18 -32.49 -7.11 -8.69
CA GLN A 18 -33.30 -5.91 -8.48
C GLN A 18 -32.45 -4.69 -8.12
N PHE A 19 -31.17 -4.90 -7.79
CA PHE A 19 -30.31 -3.85 -7.28
C PHE A 19 -29.95 -2.87 -8.39
N THR A 20 -30.28 -1.59 -8.16
CA THR A 20 -29.86 -0.47 -9.01
C THR A 20 -28.87 0.37 -8.22
N GLY A 21 -27.60 0.35 -8.62
CA GLY A 21 -26.57 1.09 -7.93
C GLY A 21 -25.16 0.59 -8.25
N VAL A 22 -24.24 0.87 -7.34
CA VAL A 22 -22.83 0.52 -7.47
C VAL A 22 -22.52 -0.72 -6.64
N VAL A 23 -21.89 -1.71 -7.27
CA VAL A 23 -21.37 -2.90 -6.59
C VAL A 23 -19.85 -2.86 -6.61
N VAL A 24 -19.22 -2.95 -5.44
CA VAL A 24 -17.76 -2.93 -5.28
C VAL A 24 -17.27 -4.34 -4.97
N VAL A 25 -16.50 -4.93 -5.87
CA VAL A 25 -16.01 -6.31 -5.80
C VAL A 25 -14.61 -6.41 -6.40
N THR A 26 -13.87 -7.44 -6.01
CA THR A 26 -12.63 -7.79 -6.72
C THR A 26 -12.96 -8.32 -8.12
N PRO A 27 -12.06 -8.16 -9.11
CA PRO A 27 -12.27 -8.64 -10.48
C PRO A 27 -12.76 -10.10 -10.55
N TYR A 28 -12.13 -10.99 -9.79
CA TYR A 28 -12.51 -12.40 -9.73
C TYR A 28 -13.93 -12.61 -9.20
N ALA A 29 -14.29 -11.98 -8.08
CA ALA A 29 -15.61 -12.14 -7.48
C ALA A 29 -16.72 -11.56 -8.37
N GLY A 30 -16.48 -10.43 -9.02
CA GLY A 30 -17.42 -9.82 -9.95
C GLY A 30 -17.66 -10.62 -11.23
N CYS A 31 -16.75 -11.52 -11.58
CA CYS A 31 -16.86 -12.33 -12.80
C CYS A 31 -17.31 -13.78 -12.54
N LEU A 32 -17.64 -14.14 -11.29
CA LEU A 32 -18.22 -15.45 -10.99
C LEU A 32 -19.55 -15.62 -11.73
N SER A 33 -19.79 -16.82 -12.25
CA SER A 33 -20.98 -17.13 -13.06
C SER A 33 -22.28 -16.79 -12.35
N GLU A 34 -22.35 -17.04 -11.03
CA GLU A 34 -23.52 -16.73 -10.20
C GLU A 34 -23.76 -15.23 -10.09
N PHE A 35 -22.70 -14.42 -10.01
CA PHE A 35 -22.80 -12.97 -9.95
C PHE A 35 -23.25 -12.39 -11.29
N VAL A 36 -22.57 -12.77 -12.37
CA VAL A 36 -22.79 -12.22 -13.71
C VAL A 36 -24.15 -12.62 -14.30
N ARG A 37 -24.72 -13.74 -13.84
CA ARG A 37 -26.08 -14.15 -14.20
C ARG A 37 -27.11 -13.17 -13.68
N ASP A 38 -26.94 -12.70 -12.45
CA ASP A 38 -27.95 -11.93 -11.73
C ASP A 38 -27.63 -10.42 -11.76
N PHE A 39 -26.42 -10.03 -12.14
CA PHE A 39 -25.98 -8.64 -12.26
C PHE A 39 -25.07 -8.42 -13.48
N LYS A 40 -25.49 -7.50 -14.37
CA LYS A 40 -24.71 -7.03 -15.51
C LYS A 40 -24.45 -5.53 -15.33
N ALA A 41 -23.20 -5.13 -15.51
CA ALA A 41 -22.78 -3.75 -15.27
C ALA A 41 -22.69 -3.02 -16.60
N ASP A 42 -23.47 -1.95 -16.78
CA ASP A 42 -23.38 -1.08 -17.96
C ASP A 42 -22.11 -0.21 -17.93
N ILE A 43 -21.67 0.14 -16.72
CA ILE A 43 -20.47 0.93 -16.46
C ILE A 43 -19.57 0.12 -15.54
N VAL A 44 -18.32 -0.08 -15.94
CA VAL A 44 -17.31 -0.70 -15.08
C VAL A 44 -16.13 0.24 -14.91
N MET A 45 -15.76 0.42 -13.63
CA MET A 45 -14.57 1.16 -13.23
C MET A 45 -13.61 0.21 -12.54
N VAL A 46 -12.36 0.18 -13.00
CA VAL A 46 -11.30 -0.63 -12.43
C VAL A 46 -10.26 0.29 -11.81
N ASP A 47 -10.12 0.24 -10.50
CA ASP A 47 -9.06 0.93 -9.76
C ASP A 47 -7.84 0.02 -9.58
N GLU A 48 -6.67 0.61 -9.38
CA GLU A 48 -5.38 -0.09 -9.28
C GLU A 48 -5.11 -1.08 -10.44
N ALA A 49 -5.59 -0.73 -11.64
CA ALA A 49 -5.57 -1.60 -12.81
C ALA A 49 -4.14 -2.00 -13.27
N CYS A 50 -3.12 -1.26 -12.83
CA CYS A 50 -1.72 -1.62 -13.07
C CYS A 50 -1.31 -2.93 -12.36
N ARG A 51 -2.06 -3.38 -11.35
CA ARG A 51 -1.83 -4.66 -10.66
C ARG A 51 -2.45 -5.86 -11.36
N MET A 52 -3.35 -5.62 -12.32
CA MET A 52 -4.08 -6.68 -13.01
C MET A 52 -3.31 -7.15 -14.23
N ASP A 53 -3.29 -8.46 -14.43
CA ASP A 53 -2.78 -9.01 -15.67
C ASP A 53 -3.80 -8.86 -16.80
N LYS A 54 -3.46 -9.34 -18.00
CA LYS A 54 -4.35 -9.25 -19.16
C LYS A 54 -5.59 -10.13 -19.01
N ALA A 55 -5.48 -11.29 -18.38
CA ALA A 55 -6.60 -12.21 -18.23
C ALA A 55 -7.67 -11.61 -17.31
N ASP A 56 -7.25 -10.93 -16.24
CA ASP A 56 -8.16 -10.30 -15.29
C ASP A 56 -9.08 -9.27 -15.96
N ILE A 57 -8.54 -8.38 -16.81
CA ILE A 57 -9.34 -7.37 -17.51
C ILE A 57 -10.22 -7.99 -18.60
N LEU A 58 -9.71 -8.97 -19.35
CA LEU A 58 -10.50 -9.62 -20.40
C LEU A 58 -11.73 -10.35 -19.84
N MET A 59 -11.60 -10.92 -18.65
CA MET A 59 -12.70 -11.57 -17.96
C MET A 59 -13.83 -10.55 -17.67
N ILE A 60 -13.48 -9.37 -17.14
CA ILE A 60 -14.45 -8.30 -16.88
C ILE A 60 -15.19 -7.88 -18.15
N VAL A 61 -14.45 -7.61 -19.22
CA VAL A 61 -15.04 -7.19 -20.51
C VAL A 61 -15.96 -8.28 -21.06
N ARG A 62 -15.52 -9.55 -21.03
CA ARG A 62 -16.32 -10.67 -21.55
C ARG A 62 -17.60 -10.89 -20.75
N HIS A 63 -17.53 -10.76 -19.44
CA HIS A 63 -18.64 -11.09 -18.54
C HIS A 63 -19.62 -9.94 -18.36
N HIS A 64 -19.21 -8.68 -18.40
CA HIS A 64 -20.14 -7.56 -18.22
C HIS A 64 -20.54 -6.89 -19.54
N ASP A 65 -19.73 -6.96 -20.59
CA ASP A 65 -19.93 -6.24 -21.86
C ASP A 65 -20.30 -4.76 -21.65
N PRO A 66 -19.49 -3.99 -20.89
CA PRO A 66 -19.88 -2.66 -20.44
C PRO A 66 -19.91 -1.66 -21.59
N GLY A 67 -20.92 -0.78 -21.60
CA GLY A 67 -20.98 0.37 -22.50
C GLY A 67 -19.94 1.44 -22.19
N LEU A 68 -19.48 1.53 -20.94
CA LEU A 68 -18.40 2.41 -20.52
C LEU A 68 -17.39 1.66 -19.63
N PHE A 69 -16.12 1.68 -20.02
CA PHE A 69 -15.05 1.02 -19.30
C PHE A 69 -13.96 2.02 -18.90
N MET A 70 -13.87 2.32 -17.60
CA MET A 70 -12.84 3.21 -17.05
C MET A 70 -11.76 2.42 -16.34
N VAL A 71 -10.51 2.70 -16.67
CA VAL A 71 -9.33 2.01 -16.12
C VAL A 71 -8.46 3.05 -15.46
N VAL A 72 -8.29 2.93 -14.15
CA VAL A 72 -7.51 3.85 -13.32
C VAL A 72 -6.37 3.08 -12.68
N GLY A 73 -5.17 3.67 -12.67
CA GLY A 73 -4.00 3.07 -12.08
C GLY A 73 -2.74 3.87 -12.40
N ASP A 74 -1.65 3.45 -11.80
CA ASP A 74 -0.36 4.10 -11.94
C ASP A 74 0.71 3.11 -12.41
N PRO A 75 1.22 3.24 -13.65
CA PRO A 75 2.19 2.30 -14.21
C PRO A 75 3.57 2.38 -13.53
N ARG A 76 3.81 3.38 -12.67
CA ARG A 76 5.05 3.51 -11.89
C ARG A 76 4.99 2.76 -10.56
N GLN A 77 3.81 2.32 -10.14
CA GLN A 77 3.61 1.48 -8.96
C GLN A 77 3.77 -0.01 -9.31
N PRO A 78 3.85 -0.92 -8.31
CA PRO A 78 4.05 -2.33 -8.57
C PRO A 78 3.01 -2.91 -9.55
N GLY A 79 3.50 -3.61 -10.56
CA GLY A 79 2.68 -4.27 -11.59
C GLY A 79 2.09 -5.62 -11.16
N PRO A 80 1.56 -6.40 -12.10
CA PRO A 80 1.02 -7.72 -11.85
C PRO A 80 2.08 -8.67 -11.30
N PHE A 81 1.71 -9.45 -10.29
CA PHE A 81 2.60 -10.42 -9.67
C PHE A 81 2.55 -11.73 -10.44
N VAL A 82 3.70 -12.16 -10.96
CA VAL A 82 3.86 -13.44 -11.65
C VAL A 82 4.75 -14.34 -10.81
N HIS A 83 4.17 -15.42 -10.28
CA HIS A 83 4.92 -16.41 -9.50
C HIS A 83 6.06 -16.99 -10.35
N GLU A 84 7.27 -16.95 -9.80
CA GLU A 84 8.36 -17.81 -10.24
C GLU A 84 8.37 -19.06 -9.37
N ASN A 85 8.24 -20.22 -10.00
CA ASN A 85 8.47 -21.49 -9.32
C ASN A 85 9.99 -21.63 -9.08
N HIS A 86 10.45 -21.14 -7.94
CA HIS A 86 11.81 -21.37 -7.43
C HIS A 86 11.99 -22.87 -7.14
N GLY A 87 12.30 -23.64 -8.17
CA GLY A 87 12.47 -25.10 -8.09
C GLY A 87 12.34 -25.83 -9.43
N ASN A 88 11.74 -25.21 -10.45
CA ASN A 88 11.65 -25.80 -11.78
C ASN A 88 12.77 -25.28 -12.69
N ILE A 89 13.37 -26.19 -13.47
CA ILE A 89 14.40 -25.92 -14.49
C ILE A 89 13.88 -24.98 -15.59
N VAL A 90 12.56 -24.88 -15.75
CA VAL A 90 11.91 -24.07 -16.78
C VAL A 90 11.38 -22.77 -16.18
N THR A 91 12.02 -21.66 -16.54
CA THR A 91 11.52 -20.31 -16.30
C THR A 91 10.27 -20.06 -17.15
N ASN A 92 9.28 -19.35 -16.60
CA ASN A 92 8.05 -19.03 -17.35
C ASN A 92 8.39 -18.14 -18.56
N PRO A 93 8.26 -18.63 -19.82
CA PRO A 93 8.67 -17.87 -21.00
C PRO A 93 7.78 -16.64 -21.25
N PHE A 94 6.59 -16.60 -20.64
CA PHE A 94 5.64 -15.49 -20.78
C PHE A 94 5.71 -14.48 -19.63
N LYS A 95 6.69 -14.61 -18.71
CA LYS A 95 6.81 -13.75 -17.52
C LYS A 95 6.79 -12.27 -17.88
N GLU A 96 7.65 -11.83 -18.79
CA GLU A 96 7.74 -10.41 -19.16
C GLU A 96 6.42 -9.87 -19.71
N ILE A 97 5.68 -10.70 -20.46
CA ILE A 97 4.38 -10.32 -21.00
C ILE A 97 3.36 -10.28 -19.85
N MET A 98 3.30 -11.28 -19.00
CA MET A 98 2.34 -11.33 -17.89
C MET A 98 2.56 -10.21 -16.86
N GLU A 99 3.80 -9.75 -16.67
CA GLU A 99 4.16 -8.65 -15.76
C GLU A 99 3.84 -7.25 -16.31
N ARG A 100 3.37 -7.13 -17.56
CA ARG A 100 2.88 -5.86 -18.09
C ARG A 100 1.37 -5.80 -17.95
N SER A 101 0.88 -4.75 -17.30
CA SER A 101 -0.56 -4.52 -17.16
C SER A 101 -1.18 -4.07 -18.48
N PRO A 102 -2.49 -4.27 -18.71
CA PRO A 102 -3.15 -3.72 -19.90
C PRO A 102 -3.11 -2.19 -19.97
N LEU A 103 -3.15 -1.50 -18.81
CA LEU A 103 -3.04 -0.04 -18.77
C LEU A 103 -1.65 0.42 -19.25
N GLU A 104 -0.58 -0.22 -18.78
CA GLU A 104 0.78 0.05 -19.25
C GLU A 104 0.91 -0.18 -20.77
N ARG A 105 0.33 -1.27 -21.29
CA ARG A 105 0.30 -1.52 -22.73
C ARG A 105 -0.45 -0.42 -23.48
N ALA A 106 -1.65 -0.05 -23.02
CA ALA A 106 -2.47 0.95 -23.68
C ALA A 106 -1.77 2.32 -23.71
N LEU A 107 -1.05 2.67 -22.65
CA LEU A 107 -0.19 3.85 -22.61
C LEU A 107 0.96 3.77 -23.62
N SER A 108 1.60 2.60 -23.77
CA SER A 108 2.70 2.41 -24.73
C SER A 108 2.25 2.52 -26.19
N TYR A 109 0.99 2.20 -26.50
CA TYR A 109 0.40 2.36 -27.83
C TYR A 109 -0.21 3.75 -28.08
N GLY A 110 -0.27 4.63 -27.07
CA GLY A 110 -0.84 5.97 -27.21
C GLY A 110 -2.37 6.01 -27.35
N VAL A 111 -3.07 4.94 -26.96
CA VAL A 111 -4.52 4.75 -27.22
C VAL A 111 -5.40 5.28 -26.07
N VAL A 112 -4.80 5.74 -24.96
CA VAL A 112 -5.54 6.17 -23.75
C VAL A 112 -5.67 7.69 -23.69
N VAL A 113 -6.87 8.18 -23.38
CA VAL A 113 -7.08 9.58 -22.95
C VAL A 113 -6.31 9.79 -21.64
N LYS A 114 -5.20 10.52 -21.72
CA LYS A 114 -4.34 10.80 -20.57
C LYS A 114 -4.99 11.87 -19.68
N ALA A 115 -5.83 11.45 -18.74
CA ALA A 115 -6.15 12.27 -17.58
C ALA A 115 -5.14 11.91 -16.47
N GLN A 116 -4.27 12.85 -16.09
CA GLN A 116 -3.30 12.65 -15.01
C GLN A 116 -3.67 13.52 -13.82
N LEU A 117 -3.80 12.90 -12.64
CA LEU A 117 -3.92 13.60 -11.37
C LEU A 117 -2.52 13.96 -10.88
N ALA A 118 -2.13 15.23 -11.02
CA ALA A 118 -0.77 15.68 -10.68
C ALA A 118 -0.59 16.04 -9.20
N TRP A 119 -1.64 16.49 -8.50
CA TRP A 119 -1.54 16.98 -7.14
C TRP A 119 -1.55 15.84 -6.11
N ASN A 120 -0.48 15.72 -5.34
CA ASN A 120 -0.39 14.79 -4.23
C ASN A 120 -0.90 15.44 -2.93
N HIS A 121 -2.02 14.94 -2.42
CA HIS A 121 -2.60 15.42 -1.18
C HIS A 121 -2.20 14.60 0.06
N ARG A 122 -1.46 13.48 -0.12
CA ARG A 122 -1.13 12.50 0.92
C ARG A 122 0.27 12.73 1.52
N GLY A 123 1.28 12.91 0.70
CA GLY A 123 2.68 13.11 1.10
C GLY A 123 2.94 14.53 1.59
N LYS A 124 2.51 14.80 2.82
CA LYS A 124 2.66 16.08 3.50
C LYS A 124 4.12 16.37 3.88
N GLY A 125 4.47 17.63 4.09
CA GLY A 125 5.78 18.01 4.63
C GLY A 125 6.95 17.60 3.74
N SER A 126 6.84 17.86 2.43
CA SER A 126 7.79 17.47 1.38
C SER A 126 8.00 15.95 1.16
N LEU A 127 7.26 15.07 1.86
CA LEU A 127 7.41 13.61 1.70
C LEU A 127 7.16 13.12 0.27
N ALA A 128 6.31 13.81 -0.50
CA ALA A 128 6.05 13.48 -1.90
C ALA A 128 7.17 13.92 -2.86
N CYS A 129 8.05 14.84 -2.47
CA CYS A 129 9.06 15.43 -3.36
C CYS A 129 10.04 14.39 -3.90
N LEU A 130 10.58 13.53 -3.02
CA LEU A 130 11.52 12.48 -3.42
C LEU A 130 10.89 11.49 -4.40
N ALA A 131 9.65 11.05 -4.13
CA ALA A 131 8.92 10.20 -5.05
C ALA A 131 8.65 10.90 -6.40
N SER A 132 8.31 12.19 -6.36
CA SER A 132 8.07 13.01 -7.56
C SER A 132 9.31 13.08 -8.45
N GLU A 133 10.48 13.31 -7.86
CA GLU A 133 11.77 13.33 -8.55
C GLU A 133 12.10 11.97 -9.15
N LEU A 134 12.13 10.92 -8.33
CA LEU A 134 12.63 9.60 -8.73
C LEU A 134 11.72 8.89 -9.75
N PHE A 135 10.40 8.99 -9.60
CA PHE A 135 9.45 8.19 -10.38
C PHE A 135 8.64 9.02 -11.37
N TYR A 136 8.32 10.27 -11.04
CA TYR A 136 7.40 11.10 -11.83
C TYR A 136 8.09 12.26 -12.56
N ARG A 137 9.43 12.39 -12.50
CA ARG A 137 10.20 13.48 -13.14
C ARG A 137 9.62 14.87 -12.82
N HIS A 138 9.31 15.10 -11.54
CA HIS A 138 8.69 16.33 -11.03
C HIS A 138 7.28 16.65 -11.56
N SER A 139 6.62 15.73 -12.28
CA SER A 139 5.23 15.94 -12.74
C SER A 139 4.19 15.78 -11.62
N MET A 140 4.58 15.19 -10.48
CA MET A 140 3.74 15.12 -9.30
C MET A 140 3.95 16.38 -8.45
N LEU A 141 2.92 17.21 -8.38
CA LEU A 141 2.88 18.45 -7.61
C LEU A 141 2.71 18.13 -6.13
N CYS A 142 3.52 18.77 -5.30
CA CYS A 142 3.54 18.59 -3.85
C CYS A 142 3.11 19.91 -3.18
N ALA A 143 2.59 19.81 -1.96
CA ALA A 143 2.33 21.00 -1.15
C ALA A 143 3.64 21.76 -0.87
N GLU A 144 3.50 23.08 -0.68
CA GLU A 144 4.59 24.05 -0.54
C GLU A 144 5.60 23.72 0.58
N GLY A 145 6.74 24.42 0.56
CA GLY A 145 7.85 24.24 1.50
C GLY A 145 7.50 24.56 2.96
N LYS A 146 8.48 24.44 3.85
CA LYS A 146 8.29 24.56 5.31
C LYS A 146 7.53 25.82 5.74
N ASP A 147 7.75 26.94 5.05
CA ASP A 147 7.11 28.23 5.36
C ASP A 147 5.58 28.20 5.24
N ALA A 148 5.05 27.25 4.46
CA ALA A 148 3.61 27.06 4.26
C ALA A 148 3.04 25.90 5.08
N TRP A 149 3.84 25.28 5.97
CA TRP A 149 3.38 24.14 6.75
C TRP A 149 2.39 24.54 7.84
N PRO A 150 1.30 23.79 8.01
CA PRO A 150 0.37 24.02 9.11
C PRO A 150 1.04 23.73 10.47
N PRO A 151 0.52 24.31 11.57
CA PRO A 151 1.10 24.15 12.91
C PRO A 151 1.31 22.69 13.34
N GLU A 152 0.41 21.79 12.95
CA GLU A 152 0.49 20.36 13.26
C GLU A 152 1.72 19.71 12.61
N MET A 153 2.06 20.12 11.39
CA MET A 153 3.22 19.61 10.65
C MET A 153 4.54 20.15 11.20
N LEU A 154 4.54 21.40 11.65
CA LEU A 154 5.66 21.97 12.40
C LEU A 154 5.86 21.23 13.73
N ALA A 155 4.80 20.86 14.44
CA ALA A 155 4.90 20.07 15.66
C ALA A 155 5.54 18.69 15.42
N TRP A 156 5.17 18.01 14.33
CA TRP A 156 5.83 16.77 13.91
C TRP A 156 7.30 16.98 13.56
N HIS A 157 7.63 18.05 12.82
CA HIS A 157 9.01 18.41 12.49
C HIS A 157 9.88 18.58 13.74
N GLU A 158 9.40 19.37 14.70
CA GLU A 158 10.11 19.67 15.93
C GLU A 158 10.21 18.44 16.85
N TRP A 159 9.22 17.56 16.81
CA TRP A 159 9.30 16.27 17.51
C TRP A 159 10.36 15.36 16.90
N LEU A 160 10.44 15.28 15.56
CA LEU A 160 11.46 14.51 14.86
C LEU A 160 12.86 15.09 15.10
N LYS A 161 13.03 16.42 15.03
CA LYS A 161 14.31 17.10 15.33
C LYS A 161 14.82 16.85 16.75
N ARG A 162 13.92 16.75 17.73
CA ARG A 162 14.31 16.39 19.11
C ARG A 162 14.92 14.99 19.21
N HIS A 163 14.46 14.05 18.39
CA HIS A 163 14.96 12.67 18.37
C HIS A 163 16.09 12.45 17.36
N CYS A 164 16.21 13.33 16.36
CA CYS A 164 17.28 13.36 15.37
C CYS A 164 17.72 14.81 15.12
N PRO A 165 18.62 15.36 15.96
CA PRO A 165 19.08 16.75 15.83
C PRO A 165 19.77 17.07 14.51
N SER A 166 20.27 16.05 13.80
CA SER A 166 20.86 16.15 12.47
C SER A 166 19.83 16.22 11.33
N LEU A 167 18.52 16.14 11.63
CA LEU A 167 17.47 16.25 10.63
C LEU A 167 17.52 17.62 9.94
N ILE A 168 17.70 17.59 8.61
CA ILE A 168 17.73 18.76 7.75
C ILE A 168 16.44 19.55 7.90
N ASP A 169 16.54 20.87 8.00
CA ASP A 169 15.35 21.71 8.11
C ASP A 169 14.48 21.61 6.86
N GLY A 170 13.16 21.43 7.05
CA GLY A 170 12.24 21.18 5.95
C GLY A 170 12.15 19.71 5.50
N SER A 171 12.88 18.77 6.12
CA SER A 171 12.71 17.33 5.91
C SER A 171 11.85 16.67 6.98
N GLN A 172 11.05 15.67 6.60
CA GLN A 172 10.17 14.89 7.48
C GLN A 172 10.46 13.38 7.46
N HIS A 173 11.61 12.98 6.92
CA HIS A 173 12.02 11.58 6.87
C HIS A 173 13.37 11.39 7.56
N ILE A 174 13.48 10.28 8.30
CA ILE A 174 14.71 9.87 8.97
C ILE A 174 15.01 8.44 8.51
N LEU A 175 16.24 8.20 8.09
CA LEU A 175 16.76 6.85 7.88
C LEU A 175 17.52 6.42 9.13
N VAL A 176 17.12 5.30 9.74
CA VAL A 176 17.76 4.76 10.93
C VAL A 176 18.52 3.49 10.56
N GLU A 177 19.84 3.51 10.77
CA GLU A 177 20.68 2.33 10.66
C GLU A 177 20.90 1.72 12.06
N LEU A 178 20.56 0.44 12.22
CA LEU A 178 20.76 -0.29 13.47
C LEU A 178 22.01 -1.17 13.34
N GLN A 179 23.14 -0.67 13.84
CA GLN A 179 24.41 -1.38 13.76
C GLN A 179 24.33 -2.74 14.47
N GLY A 180 24.85 -3.78 13.80
CA GLY A 180 24.83 -5.15 14.31
C GLY A 180 23.48 -5.87 14.19
N ALA A 181 22.47 -5.26 13.56
CA ALA A 181 21.18 -5.91 13.34
C ALA A 181 21.31 -7.10 12.37
N ALA A 182 20.95 -8.28 12.85
CA ALA A 182 21.03 -9.52 12.11
C ALA A 182 19.67 -9.97 11.58
N VAL A 183 19.66 -10.48 10.34
CA VAL A 183 18.47 -11.05 9.71
C VAL A 183 18.37 -12.53 10.07
N GLU A 184 17.21 -12.93 10.57
CA GLU A 184 16.85 -14.31 10.83
C GLU A 184 15.82 -14.81 9.80
N LYS A 185 15.73 -16.13 9.61
CA LYS A 185 14.77 -16.76 8.69
C LYS A 185 13.78 -17.64 9.43
N LEU A 186 12.52 -17.57 9.03
CA LEU A 186 11.46 -18.49 9.44
C LEU A 186 10.79 -19.05 8.18
N GLY A 187 11.13 -20.28 7.81
CA GLY A 187 10.73 -20.88 6.54
C GLY A 187 11.31 -20.08 5.36
N THR A 188 10.43 -19.56 4.49
CA THR A 188 10.80 -18.75 3.32
C THR A 188 10.79 -17.24 3.56
N SER A 189 10.48 -16.79 4.79
CA SER A 189 10.38 -15.37 5.14
C SER A 189 11.48 -14.96 6.12
N SER A 190 11.73 -13.65 6.24
CA SER A 190 12.80 -13.09 7.06
C SER A 190 12.25 -12.13 8.11
N PHE A 191 12.97 -12.02 9.22
CA PHE A 191 12.66 -11.09 10.31
C PHE A 191 13.96 -10.58 10.96
N ASN A 192 13.86 -9.48 11.72
CA ASN A 192 14.97 -8.84 12.41
C ASN A 192 14.48 -8.31 13.75
N MET A 193 14.91 -8.94 14.85
CA MET A 193 14.43 -8.60 16.19
C MET A 193 14.95 -7.26 16.70
N ALA A 194 16.12 -6.80 16.27
CA ALA A 194 16.62 -5.47 16.62
C ALA A 194 15.69 -4.38 16.08
N HIS A 195 15.19 -4.55 14.85
CA HIS A 195 14.19 -3.66 14.26
C HIS A 195 12.88 -3.69 15.04
N VAL A 196 12.43 -4.89 15.47
CA VAL A 196 11.22 -5.03 16.28
C VAL A 196 11.35 -4.26 17.58
N GLN A 197 12.44 -4.46 18.32
CA GLN A 197 12.71 -3.79 19.59
C GLN A 197 12.78 -2.27 19.45
N HIS A 198 13.54 -1.78 18.46
CA HIS A 198 13.69 -0.36 18.20
C HIS A 198 12.34 0.31 17.86
N VAL A 199 11.59 -0.29 16.93
CA VAL A 199 10.29 0.25 16.51
C VAL A 199 9.26 0.18 17.64
N CYS A 200 9.26 -0.87 18.46
CA CYS A 200 8.37 -0.93 19.64
C CYS A 200 8.67 0.21 20.63
N ALA A 201 9.95 0.48 20.90
CA ALA A 201 10.35 1.60 21.76
C ALA A 201 9.93 2.95 21.16
N LEU A 202 10.16 3.15 19.85
CA LEU A 202 9.73 4.35 19.14
C LEU A 202 8.21 4.54 19.19
N VAL A 203 7.44 3.48 18.97
CA VAL A 203 5.98 3.53 19.02
C VAL A 203 5.47 3.95 20.39
N VAL A 204 6.09 3.50 21.49
CA VAL A 204 5.72 3.97 22.84
C VAL A 204 5.91 5.48 22.96
N LEU A 205 7.06 6.00 22.51
CA LEU A 205 7.35 7.44 22.57
C LEU A 205 6.36 8.25 21.73
N VAL A 206 6.06 7.79 20.50
CA VAL A 206 5.10 8.45 19.62
C VAL A 206 3.71 8.42 20.23
N VAL A 207 3.25 7.27 20.72
CA VAL A 207 1.93 7.11 21.34
C VAL A 207 1.79 8.01 22.58
N ALA A 208 2.84 8.12 23.41
CA ALA A 208 2.85 9.03 24.55
C ALA A 208 2.69 10.49 24.09
N ALA A 209 3.53 10.94 23.14
CA ALA A 209 3.44 12.29 22.58
C ALA A 209 2.08 12.58 21.91
N ILE A 210 1.46 11.55 21.33
CA ILE A 210 0.11 11.62 20.78
C ILE A 210 -0.93 11.80 21.88
N THR A 211 -0.84 11.04 22.97
CA THR A 211 -1.81 11.01 24.06
C THR A 211 -1.74 12.29 24.91
N GLU A 212 -0.53 12.83 25.11
CA GLU A 212 -0.27 14.07 25.82
C GLU A 212 -0.70 15.33 25.04
N GLY A 213 -1.10 15.18 23.77
CA GLY A 213 -1.55 16.28 22.91
C GLY A 213 -0.43 17.09 22.25
N ASN A 214 0.83 16.66 22.41
CA ASN A 214 2.02 17.29 21.81
C ASN A 214 2.06 17.15 20.29
N LEU A 215 1.52 16.05 19.79
CA LEU A 215 1.32 15.82 18.35
C LEU A 215 -0.18 15.93 18.06
N ARG A 216 -0.59 16.35 16.86
CA ARG A 216 -1.99 16.36 16.38
C ARG A 216 -2.07 15.70 15.00
N GLY A 217 -3.24 15.13 14.67
CA GLY A 217 -3.48 14.58 13.33
C GLY A 217 -3.59 15.73 12.32
N LEU A 218 -3.05 15.54 11.11
CA LEU A 218 -2.97 16.62 10.11
C LEU A 218 -4.34 17.02 9.54
N ASP A 219 -5.39 16.24 9.81
CA ASP A 219 -6.77 16.46 9.39
C ASP A 219 -7.75 16.64 10.57
N GLY A 220 -7.22 16.78 11.79
CA GLY A 220 -8.02 16.88 13.02
C GLY A 220 -8.66 15.56 13.50
N LYS A 221 -8.35 14.41 12.87
CA LYS A 221 -8.87 13.09 13.28
C LYS A 221 -7.93 12.34 14.23
N GLN A 222 -8.43 11.20 14.72
CA GLN A 222 -7.68 10.26 15.55
C GLN A 222 -6.46 9.73 14.80
N LYS A 223 -5.31 9.80 15.47
CA LYS A 223 -4.01 9.61 14.84
C LYS A 223 -3.72 8.16 14.51
N SER A 224 -2.94 7.96 13.45
CA SER A 224 -2.55 6.62 13.05
C SER A 224 -1.05 6.50 12.78
N ILE A 225 -0.49 5.38 13.21
CA ILE A 225 0.87 4.94 12.96
C ILE A 225 0.79 3.71 12.07
N LEU A 226 1.49 3.71 10.95
CA LEU A 226 1.60 2.55 10.07
C LEU A 226 3.03 2.00 10.13
N VAL A 227 3.18 0.76 10.58
CA VAL A 227 4.41 -0.02 10.44
C VAL A 227 4.27 -0.89 9.20
N ALA A 228 4.97 -0.50 8.13
CA ALA A 228 5.01 -1.22 6.87
C ALA A 228 6.31 -2.04 6.79
N THR A 229 6.20 -3.35 6.62
CA THR A 229 7.36 -4.25 6.50
C THR A 229 7.33 -5.03 5.20
N PHE A 230 8.48 -5.38 4.64
CA PHE A 230 8.52 -6.19 3.42
C PHE A 230 8.14 -7.66 3.66
N TYR A 231 8.30 -8.18 4.87
CA TYR A 231 8.21 -9.61 5.13
C TYR A 231 7.07 -9.99 6.09
N LYS A 232 6.32 -11.05 5.75
CA LYS A 232 5.23 -11.57 6.60
C LYS A 232 5.72 -12.05 7.97
N ALA A 233 6.91 -12.67 8.05
CA ALA A 233 7.47 -13.08 9.34
C ALA A 233 7.73 -11.87 10.25
N GLN A 234 8.30 -10.78 9.71
CA GLN A 234 8.48 -9.54 10.47
C GLN A 234 7.14 -8.94 10.91
N GLN A 235 6.12 -8.94 10.05
CA GLN A 235 4.77 -8.47 10.40
C GLN A 235 4.23 -9.25 11.61
N ALA A 236 4.36 -10.58 11.60
CA ALA A 236 3.92 -11.43 12.71
C ALA A 236 4.67 -11.08 14.00
N ARG A 237 5.98 -10.83 13.95
CA ARG A 237 6.77 -10.41 15.12
C ARG A 237 6.33 -9.08 15.69
N TYR A 238 5.99 -8.11 14.84
CA TYR A 238 5.42 -6.85 15.31
C TYR A 238 4.07 -7.03 15.99
N MET A 239 3.18 -7.82 15.40
CA MET A 239 1.86 -8.10 15.98
C MET A 239 2.01 -8.75 17.37
N GLU A 240 2.83 -9.80 17.47
CA GLU A 240 3.17 -10.48 18.72
C GLU A 240 3.75 -9.49 19.75
N ALA A 241 4.72 -8.67 19.36
CA ALA A 241 5.36 -7.71 20.25
C ALA A 241 4.36 -6.68 20.79
N PHE A 242 3.52 -6.08 19.94
CA PHE A 242 2.53 -5.11 20.39
C PHE A 242 1.44 -5.72 21.27
N ASP A 243 1.02 -6.96 21.01
CA ASP A 243 0.04 -7.65 21.84
C ASP A 243 0.63 -8.02 23.22
N ASN A 244 1.91 -8.38 23.26
CA ASN A 244 2.66 -8.55 24.50
C ASN A 244 2.79 -7.24 25.29
N MET A 245 3.00 -6.10 24.62
CA MET A 245 3.04 -4.79 25.27
C MET A 245 1.70 -4.39 25.89
N VAL A 246 0.58 -4.78 25.27
CA VAL A 246 -0.75 -4.61 25.87
C VAL A 246 -0.90 -5.49 27.11
N SER A 247 -0.48 -6.75 27.03
CA SER A 247 -0.53 -7.70 28.15
C SER A 247 0.34 -7.24 29.33
N ALA A 248 1.52 -6.66 29.03
CA ALA A 248 2.44 -6.09 30.00
C ALA A 248 2.03 -4.69 30.50
N LYS A 249 0.90 -4.14 30.03
CA LYS A 249 0.38 -2.80 30.36
C LYS A 249 1.30 -1.64 29.96
N THR A 250 2.24 -1.86 29.05
CA THR A 250 3.03 -0.79 28.44
C THR A 250 2.19 0.05 27.48
N LEU A 251 1.22 -0.58 26.81
CA LEU A 251 0.21 0.09 25.98
C LEU A 251 -1.20 -0.28 26.44
N THR A 252 -2.14 0.66 26.33
CA THR A 252 -3.57 0.34 26.45
C THR A 252 -4.11 -0.24 25.14
N ARG A 253 -5.29 -0.88 25.18
CA ARG A 253 -5.97 -1.37 23.96
C ARG A 253 -6.31 -0.25 22.99
N GLU A 254 -6.67 0.93 23.49
CA GLU A 254 -6.95 2.09 22.64
C GLU A 254 -5.68 2.64 21.98
N GLN A 255 -4.57 2.70 22.72
CA GLN A 255 -3.27 3.07 22.17
C GLN A 255 -2.80 2.08 21.10
N ARG A 256 -2.99 0.77 21.33
CA ARG A 256 -2.69 -0.29 20.36
C ARG A 256 -3.45 -0.14 19.05
N ARG A 257 -4.69 0.37 19.07
CA ARG A 257 -5.51 0.61 17.88
C ARG A 257 -4.97 1.71 16.98
N LEU A 258 -4.13 2.60 17.51
CA LEU A 258 -3.47 3.64 16.71
C LEU A 258 -2.39 3.04 15.79
N VAL A 259 -1.93 1.81 16.06
CA VAL A 259 -0.82 1.18 15.34
C VAL A 259 -1.33 0.10 14.39
N ASN A 260 -1.14 0.32 13.10
CA ASN A 260 -1.44 -0.65 12.05
C ASN A 260 -0.14 -1.29 11.57
N VAL A 261 -0.10 -2.62 11.45
CA VAL A 261 1.08 -3.36 10.98
C VAL A 261 0.72 -4.13 9.73
N ARG A 262 1.39 -3.81 8.61
CA ARG A 262 1.08 -4.38 7.29
C ARG A 262 2.35 -4.75 6.55
N THR A 263 2.22 -5.70 5.63
CA THR A 263 3.24 -5.83 4.59
C THR A 263 3.16 -4.62 3.65
N VAL A 264 4.26 -4.23 2.99
CA VAL A 264 4.27 -3.11 2.02
C VAL A 264 3.18 -3.29 0.95
N GLU A 265 3.01 -4.50 0.41
CA GLU A 265 1.95 -4.81 -0.55
C GLU A 265 0.54 -4.64 0.05
N GLY A 266 0.35 -5.01 1.31
CA GLY A 266 -0.92 -4.88 2.03
C GLY A 266 -1.19 -3.48 2.58
N ALA A 267 -0.20 -2.60 2.55
CA ALA A 267 -0.26 -1.20 2.94
C ALA A 267 -0.59 -0.26 1.77
N GLN A 268 -0.58 -0.75 0.53
CA GLN A 268 -1.00 0.05 -0.63
C GLN A 268 -2.44 0.54 -0.43
N GLY A 269 -2.68 1.82 -0.73
CA GLY A 269 -3.95 2.49 -0.46
C GLY A 269 -4.13 3.01 0.96
N PHE A 270 -3.33 2.55 1.93
CA PHE A 270 -3.36 3.08 3.31
C PHE A 270 -2.53 4.37 3.44
N ALA A 271 -2.92 5.18 4.41
CA ALA A 271 -2.19 6.38 4.83
C ALA A 271 -2.21 6.44 6.36
N ALA A 272 -1.20 7.08 6.93
CA ALA A 272 -1.07 7.33 8.36
C ALA A 272 -0.32 8.64 8.59
N ASP A 273 -0.46 9.22 9.78
CA ASP A 273 0.26 10.44 10.16
C ASP A 273 1.76 10.18 10.33
N LEU A 274 2.11 9.00 10.85
CA LEU A 274 3.48 8.50 10.91
C LEU A 274 3.57 7.15 10.21
N VAL A 275 4.51 7.03 9.27
CA VAL A 275 4.82 5.76 8.60
C VAL A 275 6.24 5.33 8.97
N ILE A 276 6.36 4.11 9.47
CA ILE A 276 7.63 3.44 9.74
C ILE A 276 7.79 2.35 8.69
N VAL A 277 8.82 2.45 7.86
CA VAL A 277 9.13 1.45 6.83
C VAL A 277 10.29 0.58 7.31
N ASP A 278 10.04 -0.71 7.45
CA ASP A 278 11.03 -1.70 7.86
C ASP A 278 11.43 -2.58 6.67
N PHE A 279 12.66 -2.37 6.20
CA PHE A 279 13.28 -3.15 5.12
C PHE A 279 13.66 -4.57 5.54
N VAL A 280 13.79 -4.85 6.85
CA VAL A 280 14.18 -6.12 7.49
C VAL A 280 15.61 -6.57 7.17
N ASN A 281 15.94 -6.55 5.89
CA ASN A 281 17.16 -7.08 5.31
C ASN A 281 18.32 -6.10 5.51
N SER A 282 19.39 -6.53 6.18
CA SER A 282 20.59 -5.71 6.46
C SER A 282 21.79 -6.03 5.56
N THR A 283 21.76 -7.14 4.81
CA THR A 283 22.93 -7.63 4.05
C THR A 283 22.72 -7.70 2.54
N SER A 284 21.47 -7.82 2.08
CA SER A 284 21.12 -7.82 0.66
C SER A 284 19.73 -7.23 0.48
N PRO A 285 19.43 -6.58 -0.64
CA PRO A 285 18.12 -5.96 -0.83
C PRO A 285 17.00 -6.99 -1.04
N GLY A 286 17.28 -8.25 -1.37
CA GLY A 286 16.21 -9.23 -1.63
C GLY A 286 15.22 -8.73 -2.69
N PHE A 287 13.91 -8.78 -2.42
CA PHE A 287 12.88 -8.21 -3.30
C PHE A 287 12.58 -6.73 -3.05
N THR A 288 13.36 -6.04 -2.20
CA THR A 288 13.22 -4.58 -1.98
C THR A 288 13.86 -3.75 -3.09
N VAL A 289 14.59 -4.38 -4.04
CA VAL A 289 15.05 -3.71 -5.25
C VAL A 289 13.81 -3.41 -6.12
N PRO A 290 13.47 -2.14 -6.38
CA PRO A 290 12.41 -1.84 -7.32
C PRO A 290 12.80 -2.44 -8.68
N LYS A 291 11.84 -3.10 -9.34
CA LYS A 291 11.89 -3.26 -10.80
C LYS A 291 11.70 -1.88 -11.41
N LEU A 292 12.70 -1.01 -11.30
CA LEU A 292 12.75 0.21 -12.08
C LEU A 292 12.70 -0.23 -13.54
N GLN A 293 11.56 0.03 -14.19
CA GLN A 293 11.50 -0.09 -15.63
C GLN A 293 12.65 0.73 -16.18
N LYS A 294 13.53 0.08 -16.95
CA LYS A 294 14.48 0.75 -17.83
C LYS A 294 13.63 1.58 -18.80
N THR A 295 13.22 2.77 -18.40
CA THR A 295 12.57 3.71 -19.31
C THR A 295 13.63 4.07 -20.33
N ARG A 296 13.54 3.50 -21.54
CA ARG A 296 14.28 4.01 -22.68
C ARG A 296 13.96 5.51 -22.78
N PRO A 297 14.96 6.37 -23.03
CA PRO A 297 14.66 7.76 -23.34
C PRO A 297 13.70 7.79 -24.53
N PRO A 298 12.67 8.67 -24.53
CA PRO A 298 11.94 8.94 -25.75
C PRO A 298 12.92 9.51 -26.76
N THR A 299 13.07 8.82 -27.89
CA THR A 299 13.59 9.39 -29.14
C THR A 299 12.58 10.36 -29.71
#